data_AF-A0A838J279-F1
#
_entry.id   AF-A0A838J279-F1
#
_cell.length_a   1.000
_cell.length_b   1.000
_cell.length_c   1.000
_cell.angle_alpha   90.00
_cell.angle_beta   90.00
_cell.angle_gamma   90.00
#
_symmetry.space_group_name_H-M   'P 1'
#
loop_
_entity.id
_entity.type
_entity.pdbx_description
1 polymer ?
#
loop_
_entity_poly.entity_id
_entity_poly.type
_entity_poly.pdbx_seq_one_letter_code
_entity_poly.pdbx_strand_id
1 'polypeptide(L)' 'MFHSGQDILVAGSGTLVQILTRHDLVDEYRLLMYPLVVGKGKRLFQDASLTTLKLVIQRCSVQV' A
#
# COMPACT_ATOMS: atom_id res chain seq x y z
N MET A 1 9.22 14.45 8.16
CA MET A 1 9.77 14.46 9.52
C MET A 1 10.03 13.01 9.89
N PHE A 2 11.30 12.58 9.97
CA PHE A 2 11.67 11.18 10.20
C PHE A 2 12.13 10.99 11.64
N HIS A 3 11.63 9.94 12.29
CA HIS A 3 12.11 9.45 13.59
C HIS A 3 13.32 8.53 13.38
N SER A 4 14.13 8.34 14.42
CA SER A 4 15.40 7.61 14.40
C SER A 4 15.25 6.08 14.32
N GLY A 5 14.70 5.59 13.21
CA GLY A 5 14.58 4.16 12.88
C GLY A 5 14.61 3.99 11.36
N GLN A 6 15.20 2.91 10.87
CA GLN A 6 15.17 2.58 9.45
C GLN A 6 13.74 2.24 9.01
N ASP A 7 13.39 2.57 7.76
CA ASP A 7 12.09 2.23 7.19
C ASP A 7 11.87 0.71 7.19
N ILE A 8 10.68 0.25 7.59
CA ILE A 8 10.27 -1.14 7.47
C ILE A 8 9.46 -1.31 6.18
N LEU A 9 10.07 -1.93 5.17
CA LEU A 9 9.39 -2.24 3.93
C LEU A 9 8.62 -3.57 4.04
N VAL A 10 7.31 -3.50 3.90
CA VAL A 10 6.45 -4.68 3.74
C VAL A 10 6.12 -4.86 2.26
N ALA A 11 6.88 -5.71 1.56
CA ALA A 11 6.61 -6.05 0.15
C ALA A 11 5.37 -6.96 -0.04
N GLY A 12 4.90 -7.58 1.05
CA GLY A 12 3.80 -8.54 1.10
C GLY A 12 3.89 -9.36 2.39
N SER A 13 2.94 -10.22 2.76
CA SER A 13 1.70 -10.67 2.11
C SER A 13 0.56 -9.64 2.19
N GLY A 14 -0.38 -9.68 1.23
CA GLY A 14 -1.60 -8.85 1.31
C GLY A 14 -2.41 -9.04 2.60
N THR A 15 -2.31 -10.20 3.28
CA THR A 15 -2.97 -10.39 4.59
C THR A 15 -2.29 -9.59 5.68
N LEU A 16 -0.95 -9.54 5.67
CA LEU A 16 -0.19 -8.78 6.66
C LEU A 16 -0.48 -7.29 6.50
N VAL A 17 -0.48 -6.78 5.27
CA VAL A 17 -0.81 -5.38 4.99
C VAL A 17 -2.22 -5.02 5.48
N GLN A 18 -3.20 -5.91 5.29
CA GLN A 18 -4.56 -5.71 5.82
C GLN A 18 -4.57 -5.61 7.36
N ILE A 19 -3.85 -6.50 8.06
CA ILE A 19 -3.77 -6.46 9.53
C ILE A 19 -3.13 -5.14 9.99
N LEU A 20 -1.99 -4.76 9.42
CA LEU A 20 -1.31 -3.51 9.77
C LEU A 20 -2.19 -2.29 9.52
N THR A 21 -2.93 -2.29 8.41
CA THR A 21 -3.88 -1.21 8.07
C THR A 21 -5.01 -1.11 9.11
N ARG A 22 -5.56 -2.24 9.57
CA ARG A 22 -6.62 -2.25 10.60
C ARG A 22 -6.14 -1.74 11.96
N HIS A 23 -4.85 -1.85 12.24
CA HIS A 23 -4.24 -1.35 13.47
C HIS A 23 -3.59 0.03 13.32
N ASP A 24 -3.79 0.72 12.19
CA ASP A 24 -3.23 2.04 11.91
C ASP A 24 -1.69 2.10 12.00
N LEU A 25 -1.03 1.02 11.58
CA LEU A 25 0.44 0.86 11.63
C LEU A 25 1.12 1.07 10.26
N VAL A 26 0.41 1.66 9.29
CA VAL A 26 0.95 1.90 7.94
C VAL A 26 1.03 3.40 7.70
N ASP A 27 2.26 3.92 7.60
CA ASP A 27 2.51 5.34 7.35
C ASP A 27 2.44 5.72 5.86
N GLU A 28 2.94 4.85 4.97
CA GLU A 28 3.05 5.12 3.53
C GLU A 28 2.70 3.89 2.68
N TYR A 29 1.86 4.08 1.66
CA TYR A 29 1.60 3.07 0.63
C TYR A 29 2.35 3.39 -0.66
N ARG A 30 3.18 2.44 -1.12
CA ARG A 30 3.79 2.48 -2.46
C ARG A 30 3.02 1.55 -3.40
N LEU A 31 2.06 2.11 -4.13
CA LEU A 31 1.19 1.36 -5.02
C LEU A 31 1.79 1.27 -6.43
N LEU A 32 2.07 0.05 -6.89
CA LEU A 32 2.42 -0.25 -8.27
C LEU A 32 1.13 -0.51 -9.06
N MET A 33 0.91 0.27 -10.12
CA MET A 33 -0.26 0.14 -10.98
C MET A 33 0.12 -0.56 -12.29
N TYR A 34 -0.64 -1.59 -12.66
CA TYR A 34 -0.47 -2.31 -13.92
C TYR A 34 -1.72 -2.13 -14.80
N PRO A 35 -1.58 -1.93 -16.12
CA PRO A 35 -2.71 -1.79 -17.04
C PRO A 35 -3.37 -3.16 -17.32
N LEU A 36 -3.89 -3.81 -16.28
CA LEU A 36 -4.49 -5.14 -16.33
C LEU A 36 -5.76 -5.19 -15.48
N VAL A 37 -6.82 -5.78 -16.04
CA VAL A 37 -8.06 -6.07 -15.30
C VAL A 37 -8.05 -7.54 -14.89
N VAL A 38 -7.83 -7.80 -13.60
CA VAL A 38 -7.73 -9.17 -13.05
C VAL A 38 -9.11 -9.82 -12.83
N GLY A 39 -10.17 -9.02 -12.65
CA GLY A 39 -11.55 -9.49 -12.45
C GLY A 39 -11.85 -10.03 -11.05
N LYS A 40 -11.10 -11.04 -10.58
CA LYS A 40 -11.24 -11.66 -9.25
C LYS A 40 -9.86 -11.90 -8.61
N GLY A 41 -9.79 -11.85 -7.29
CA GLY A 41 -8.56 -12.11 -6.57
C GLY A 41 -8.53 -11.46 -5.19
N LYS A 42 -7.37 -11.54 -4.55
CA LYS A 42 -7.13 -10.93 -3.25
C LYS A 42 -7.11 -9.41 -3.37
N ARG A 43 -7.91 -8.72 -2.56
CA ARG A 43 -7.98 -7.26 -2.53
C ARG A 43 -7.07 -6.72 -1.44
N LEU A 44 -6.30 -5.67 -1.72
CA LEU A 44 -5.42 -5.07 -0.72
C LEU A 44 -6.22 -4.43 0.43
N PHE A 45 -7.27 -3.69 0.10
CA PHE A 45 -8.09 -2.93 1.05
C PHE A 45 -9.40 -3.64 1.41
N GLN A 46 -9.31 -4.92 1.78
CA GLN A 46 -10.49 -5.68 2.19
C GLN A 46 -10.87 -5.33 3.65
N ASP A 47 -12.13 -4.93 3.85
CA ASP A 47 -12.68 -4.50 5.14
C ASP A 47 -11.93 -3.30 5.78
N ALA A 48 -11.30 -2.46 4.95
CA ALA A 48 -10.67 -1.23 5.42
C ALA A 48 -11.75 -0.16 5.70
N SER A 49 -11.56 0.64 6.75
CA SER A 49 -12.36 1.84 6.99
C SER A 49 -12.02 2.93 5.96
N LEU A 50 -12.97 3.83 5.72
CA LEU A 50 -12.70 5.01 4.90
C LEU A 50 -11.68 5.91 5.61
N THR A 51 -10.54 6.11 4.95
CA THR A 51 -9.45 6.95 5.44
C THR A 51 -8.99 7.87 4.31
N THR A 52 -8.63 9.11 4.65
CA THR A 52 -8.09 10.06 3.67
C THR A 52 -6.58 9.84 3.55
N LEU A 53 -6.11 9.53 2.34
CA LEU A 53 -4.68 9.45 2.03
C LEU A 53 -4.23 10.72 1.32
N LYS A 54 -3.02 11.18 1.65
CA LYS A 54 -2.34 12.23 0.88
C LYS A 54 -1.44 11.57 -0.16
N LEU A 55 -1.56 12.03 -1.41
CA LEU A 55 -0.62 11.65 -2.46
C LEU A 55 0.72 12.35 -2.23
N VAL A 56 1.73 11.59 -1.83
CA VAL A 56 3.07 12.12 -1.51
C VAL A 56 3.95 12.17 -2.76
N ILE A 57 3.91 11.13 -3.58
CA ILE A 57 4.74 11.02 -4.78
C ILE A 57 3.99 10.27 -5.88
N GLN A 58 4.29 10.65 -7.13
CA GLN A 58 3.77 10.03 -8.34
C GLN A 58 4.96 9.74 -9.23
N ARG A 59 5.12 8.48 -9.67
CA ARG A 59 6.19 8.11 -10.60
C ARG A 59 5.56 7.33 -11.75
N CYS A 60 5.78 7.81 -12.97
CA CYS A 60 5.46 7.04 -14.16
C CYS A 60 6.68 6.17 -14.47
N SER A 61 6.54 4.86 -14.36
CA SER A 61 7.59 3.92 -14.78
C SER A 61 7.05 3.18 -15.99
N VAL A 62 7.67 3.38 -17.15
CA VAL A 62 7.41 2.54 -18.32
C VAL A 62 8.21 1.27 -18.10
N GLN A 63 7.55 0.17 -17.72
CA GLN A 63 8.16 -1.15 -17.84
C GLN A 63 8.15 -1.51 -19.35
N VAL A 64 9.32 -1.41 -19.98
CA VAL A 64 9.60 -2.00 -21.31
C VAL A 64 9.97 -3.47 -21.12
#